data_AF-A0A1C3EHF0-F1
#
_entry.id   AF-A0A1C3EHF0-F1
#
_cell.length_a   1.000
_cell.length_b   1.000
_cell.length_c   1.000
_cell.angle_alpha   90.00
_cell.angle_beta   90.00
_cell.angle_gamma   90.00
#
_symmetry.space_group_name_H-M   'P 1'
#
loop_
_entity.id
_entity.type
_entity.pdbx_description
1 polymer ?
#
loop_
_entity_poly.entity_id
_entity_poly.type
_entity_poly.pdbx_seq_one_letter_code
_entity_poly.pdbx_strand_id
1 'polypeptide(L)'
;MPCAIRFDSCRSFLMVIALMSLAFPQLAIRAFANQIDDANTPLSKEAQDAGQPQTEQIPGIVKEAEQKRIQMIREVSPAVVAIFSSSGDGGGSGVLISPDGFALSNFHVTSGAGNFMKCGLNDGKLYDAVIVGIDPTGDVALIQLQGRNDFPFARMGNSDLLKPGDAVFAMGNPFLLATDFTPTITAGIVSGLHRYQYPAGTFLEYADCIQTDASINPGNSGGPLFNLQGELIGINGRGSFEKRGRVNSGAGYAISINQIRYFLGHLKSGRIVDHATLGATVRSGSSREVLVDQVVEGSSAWNAGLREGDEIVTFAGRPMGSVNQFKNVLGIFPKGWSLPMVYRRDGQKQEILVELAALHTDTELMEFASGGAARPSEKPGQPKPGQPKPDQPEPGDKPTPQEPPLEGHSEKPAEKLSPELKKLFQSKAGFTNYHFNQREQKRLISHLASLSGWRGATGLWKFAGDDAKGTSLSLILSPDGAGMQWGETPFLQPSAGANWIDEPPSSGGFLAAMLHWKWLLTEGPEAFSDVYYLGTQPLDGQLGDALSTPLYDALVLSKTGATMTVFFREDGVIAGFDFKASRDQPTCNVRFSSWGTLGGHPFPQVLKVSSSGRSFGEFTLKTFEQKSSTSSEATR
;
A
#
# COMPACT_ATOMS: atom_id res chain seq x y z
N MET A 1 -57.05 34.45 24.28
CA MET A 1 -58.03 34.61 23.19
C MET A 1 -57.63 33.67 22.04
N PRO A 2 -58.55 32.85 21.53
CA PRO A 2 -58.27 31.71 20.65
C PRO A 2 -58.50 32.04 19.16
N CYS A 3 -58.05 31.18 18.22
CA CYS A 3 -58.95 30.46 17.32
C CYS A 3 -58.20 29.40 16.48
N ALA A 4 -58.80 28.22 16.39
CA ALA A 4 -58.40 27.04 15.63
C ALA A 4 -59.23 26.92 14.34
N ILE A 5 -58.91 25.94 13.47
CA ILE A 5 -59.85 24.94 12.92
C ILE A 5 -59.06 23.87 12.12
N ARG A 6 -59.32 22.60 12.46
CA ARG A 6 -59.00 21.36 11.72
C ARG A 6 -60.18 21.01 10.79
N PHE A 7 -59.93 20.21 9.75
CA PHE A 7 -60.92 19.23 9.28
C PHE A 7 -60.24 17.90 8.93
N ASP A 8 -60.98 16.82 9.19
CA ASP A 8 -60.55 15.43 9.30
C ASP A 8 -61.48 14.55 8.45
N SER A 9 -61.04 13.32 8.15
CA SER A 9 -61.84 12.09 7.93
C SER A 9 -62.25 11.59 6.51
N CYS A 10 -61.69 10.40 6.21
CA CYS A 10 -62.32 9.10 5.84
C CYS A 10 -62.88 8.76 4.44
N ARG A 11 -62.09 7.93 3.72
CA ARG A 11 -62.33 6.53 3.26
C ARG A 11 -63.77 6.06 2.91
N SER A 12 -63.95 5.58 1.66
CA SER A 12 -64.24 4.17 1.26
C SER A 12 -65.14 4.08 0.01
N PHE A 13 -64.75 3.33 -1.03
CA PHE A 13 -65.38 2.07 -1.51
C PHE A 13 -65.03 1.72 -2.98
N LEU A 14 -64.65 0.46 -3.19
CA LEU A 14 -64.37 -0.21 -4.47
C LEU A 14 -65.65 -0.80 -5.09
N MET A 15 -65.65 -0.92 -6.44
CA MET A 15 -66.30 -1.95 -7.28
C MET A 15 -67.84 -2.11 -7.34
N VAL A 16 -68.43 -1.79 -8.51
CA VAL A 16 -69.50 -2.54 -9.22
C VAL A 16 -69.31 -2.28 -10.73
N ILE A 17 -68.69 -3.18 -11.50
CA ILE A 17 -69.27 -4.14 -12.47
C ILE A 17 -70.25 -3.56 -13.50
N ALA A 18 -69.75 -3.53 -14.75
CA ALA A 18 -70.35 -3.88 -16.05
C ALA A 18 -71.87 -3.72 -16.32
N LEU A 19 -72.11 -3.14 -17.50
CA LEU A 19 -73.26 -3.23 -18.43
C LEU A 19 -74.07 -1.95 -18.56
N MET A 20 -73.78 -1.18 -19.63
CA MET A 20 -74.78 -0.76 -20.61
C MET A 20 -74.06 -0.16 -21.81
N SER A 21 -74.13 -0.93 -22.89
CA SER A 21 -73.76 -0.60 -24.25
C SER A 21 -74.74 0.39 -24.87
N LEU A 22 -74.24 1.04 -25.92
CA LEU A 22 -74.93 1.73 -27.02
C LEU A 22 -75.06 3.26 -26.94
N ALA A 23 -74.31 3.86 -27.89
CA ALA A 23 -74.60 5.07 -28.67
C ALA A 23 -73.99 6.39 -28.14
N PHE A 24 -72.82 6.79 -28.66
CA PHE A 24 -72.70 7.54 -29.92
C PHE A 24 -71.20 7.72 -30.30
N PRO A 25 -70.88 7.98 -31.59
CA PRO A 25 -69.69 7.47 -32.26
C PRO A 25 -68.72 8.54 -32.82
N GLN A 26 -67.62 8.05 -33.40
CA GLN A 26 -66.91 8.63 -34.55
C GLN A 26 -66.52 10.12 -34.49
N LEU A 27 -65.42 10.42 -33.80
CA LEU A 27 -64.60 11.60 -34.15
C LEU A 27 -63.13 11.48 -33.67
N ALA A 28 -62.49 10.33 -33.83
CA ALA A 28 -61.04 10.21 -33.59
C ALA A 28 -60.35 9.05 -34.34
N ILE A 29 -61.03 8.40 -35.29
CA ILE A 29 -60.45 7.38 -36.18
C ILE A 29 -60.73 7.84 -37.62
N ARG A 30 -60.12 8.96 -38.00
CA ARG A 30 -60.07 9.44 -39.40
C ARG A 30 -58.78 10.18 -39.75
N ALA A 31 -57.79 10.15 -38.87
CA ALA A 31 -56.47 10.76 -39.09
C ALA A 31 -55.33 9.73 -39.25
N PHE A 32 -55.62 8.41 -39.26
CA PHE A 32 -54.60 7.36 -39.35
C PHE A 32 -54.88 6.28 -40.40
N ALA A 33 -55.91 6.45 -41.23
CA ALA A 33 -56.31 5.47 -42.24
C ALA A 33 -56.27 6.00 -43.69
N ASN A 34 -55.84 7.25 -43.92
CA ASN A 34 -55.73 7.85 -45.26
C ASN A 34 -54.28 8.17 -45.67
N GLN A 35 -53.31 7.45 -45.12
CA GLN A 35 -51.90 7.59 -45.53
C GLN A 35 -51.23 6.23 -45.72
N ILE A 36 -51.99 5.27 -46.27
CA ILE A 36 -51.49 3.94 -46.70
C ILE A 36 -51.81 3.66 -48.19
N ASP A 37 -52.51 4.53 -48.93
CA ASP A 37 -52.90 4.25 -50.33
C ASP A 37 -52.22 5.10 -51.42
N ASP A 38 -51.24 5.97 -51.10
CA ASP A 38 -50.48 6.76 -52.09
C ASP A 38 -49.02 6.26 -52.27
N ALA A 39 -48.83 4.96 -52.50
CA ALA A 39 -47.49 4.39 -52.75
C ALA A 39 -47.40 3.46 -53.98
N ASN A 40 -48.35 3.56 -54.93
CA ASN A 40 -48.30 2.83 -56.20
C ASN A 40 -48.00 3.75 -57.41
N THR A 41 -46.99 4.61 -57.27
CA THR A 41 -46.37 5.29 -58.41
C THR A 41 -45.24 4.40 -58.92
N PRO A 42 -45.18 4.01 -60.21
CA PRO A 42 -44.05 3.25 -60.72
C PRO A 42 -42.80 4.12 -60.62
N LEU A 43 -41.85 3.70 -59.79
CA LEU A 43 -40.52 4.28 -59.67
C LEU A 43 -39.93 4.44 -61.07
N SER A 44 -39.47 5.66 -61.39
CA SER A 44 -38.70 5.93 -62.59
C SER A 44 -37.48 4.98 -62.63
N LYS A 45 -37.05 4.63 -63.84
CA LYS A 45 -35.91 3.75 -64.13
C LYS A 45 -34.56 4.20 -63.51
N GLU A 46 -34.53 5.33 -62.81
CA GLU A 46 -33.35 5.86 -62.10
C GLU A 46 -33.24 5.34 -60.65
N ALA A 47 -34.26 4.67 -60.10
CA ALA A 47 -34.22 4.08 -58.76
C ALA A 47 -33.77 2.61 -58.72
N GLN A 48 -33.31 2.06 -59.85
CA GLN A 48 -32.75 0.70 -59.94
C GLN A 48 -31.22 0.68 -59.98
N ASP A 49 -30.56 1.84 -59.85
CA ASP A 49 -29.10 1.97 -59.74
C ASP A 49 -28.65 2.44 -58.34
N ALA A 50 -29.52 2.27 -57.33
CA ALA A 50 -29.09 2.33 -55.94
C ALA A 50 -28.29 1.06 -55.65
N GLY A 51 -26.96 1.18 -55.84
CA GLY A 51 -25.99 0.12 -55.60
C GLY A 51 -26.28 -0.62 -54.30
N GLN A 52 -26.08 -1.95 -54.34
CA GLN A 52 -26.08 -2.81 -53.16
C GLN A 52 -25.39 -2.09 -52.00
N PRO A 53 -25.91 -2.17 -50.75
CA PRO A 53 -25.19 -1.63 -49.61
C PRO A 53 -23.82 -2.28 -49.63
N GLN A 54 -22.80 -1.50 -50.00
CA GLN A 54 -21.42 -1.96 -49.96
C GLN A 54 -21.22 -2.38 -48.52
N THR A 55 -21.05 -3.68 -48.31
CA THR A 55 -20.60 -4.20 -47.03
C THR A 55 -19.20 -3.62 -46.90
N GLU A 56 -19.07 -2.43 -46.29
CA GLU A 56 -17.79 -1.80 -46.03
C GLU A 56 -16.95 -2.84 -45.32
N GLN A 57 -15.98 -3.40 -46.02
CA GLN A 57 -15.09 -4.39 -45.45
C GLN A 57 -14.36 -3.68 -44.31
N ILE A 58 -14.64 -4.09 -43.07
CA ILE A 58 -13.93 -3.60 -41.90
C ILE A 58 -12.43 -3.66 -42.23
N PRO A 59 -11.72 -2.53 -42.22
CA PRO A 59 -10.32 -2.48 -42.62
C PRO A 59 -9.51 -3.55 -41.88
N GLY A 60 -8.59 -4.23 -42.57
CA GLY A 60 -7.82 -5.34 -41.98
C GLY A 60 -7.15 -4.98 -40.65
N ILE A 61 -6.70 -3.72 -40.51
CA ILE A 61 -6.11 -3.17 -39.30
C ILE A 61 -7.07 -3.17 -38.09
N VAL A 62 -8.37 -2.94 -38.30
CA VAL A 62 -9.38 -2.96 -37.23
C VAL A 62 -9.62 -4.39 -36.74
N LYS A 63 -9.67 -5.36 -37.67
CA LYS A 63 -9.76 -6.78 -37.31
C LYS A 63 -8.53 -7.26 -36.55
N GLU A 64 -7.34 -6.83 -36.96
CA GLU A 64 -6.10 -7.16 -36.26
C GLU A 64 -6.07 -6.58 -34.85
N ALA A 65 -6.48 -5.32 -34.68
CA ALA A 65 -6.58 -4.69 -33.36
C ALA A 65 -7.60 -5.40 -32.45
N GLU A 66 -8.75 -5.79 -32.99
CA GLU A 66 -9.74 -6.60 -32.27
C GLU A 66 -9.18 -7.97 -31.85
N GLN A 67 -8.50 -8.67 -32.76
CA GLN A 67 -7.87 -9.96 -32.45
C GLN A 67 -6.79 -9.84 -31.38
N LYS A 68 -5.95 -8.80 -31.44
CA LYS A 68 -4.95 -8.52 -30.39
C LYS A 68 -5.60 -8.31 -29.03
N ARG A 69 -6.69 -7.53 -28.97
CA ARG A 69 -7.46 -7.33 -27.74
C ARG A 69 -8.05 -8.63 -27.20
N ILE A 70 -8.67 -9.45 -28.05
CA ILE A 70 -9.25 -10.74 -27.65
C ILE A 70 -8.16 -11.68 -27.12
N GLN A 71 -7.01 -11.73 -27.78
CA GLN A 71 -5.89 -12.55 -27.38
C GLN A 71 -5.33 -12.11 -26.02
N MET A 72 -5.07 -10.82 -25.84
CA MET A 72 -4.62 -10.27 -24.55
C MET A 72 -5.60 -10.61 -23.43
N ILE A 73 -6.90 -10.45 -23.64
CA ILE A 73 -7.93 -10.80 -22.66
C ILE A 73 -7.84 -12.28 -22.27
N ARG A 74 -7.68 -13.18 -23.24
CA ARG A 74 -7.54 -14.63 -22.97
C ARG A 74 -6.29 -14.95 -22.17
N GLU A 75 -5.20 -14.23 -22.42
CA GLU A 75 -3.92 -14.43 -21.73
C GLU A 75 -3.95 -13.98 -20.27
N VAL A 76 -4.62 -12.87 -19.96
CA VAL A 76 -4.64 -12.30 -18.60
C VAL A 76 -5.79 -12.84 -17.72
N SER A 77 -6.89 -13.29 -18.31
CA SER A 77 -8.06 -13.79 -17.56
C SER A 77 -7.73 -14.88 -16.52
N PRO A 78 -6.81 -15.84 -16.78
CA PRO A 78 -6.45 -16.85 -15.78
C PRO A 78 -5.85 -16.32 -14.48
N ALA A 79 -5.27 -15.12 -14.49
CA ALA A 79 -4.71 -14.50 -13.29
C ALA A 79 -5.78 -13.82 -12.41
N VAL A 80 -7.02 -13.67 -12.88
CA VAL A 80 -8.10 -13.00 -12.14
C VAL A 80 -8.72 -13.95 -11.12
N VAL A 81 -8.84 -13.48 -9.88
CA VAL A 81 -9.30 -14.28 -8.74
C VAL A 81 -10.68 -13.83 -8.32
N ALA A 82 -11.61 -14.77 -8.10
CA ALA A 82 -12.87 -14.53 -7.39
C ALA A 82 -12.66 -14.80 -5.90
N ILE A 83 -12.92 -13.83 -5.01
CA ILE A 83 -12.73 -14.01 -3.56
C ILE A 83 -14.08 -14.18 -2.89
N PHE A 84 -14.20 -15.15 -2.00
CA PHE A 84 -15.43 -15.44 -1.28
C PHE A 84 -15.39 -14.91 0.15
N SER A 85 -16.48 -14.29 0.58
CA SER A 85 -16.68 -13.95 1.99
C SER A 85 -16.87 -15.22 2.83
N SER A 86 -16.72 -15.09 4.15
CA SER A 86 -16.91 -16.19 5.09
C SER A 86 -18.34 -16.77 5.10
N SER A 87 -19.36 -16.00 4.67
CA SER A 87 -20.75 -16.47 4.52
C SER A 87 -21.02 -17.15 3.19
N GLY A 88 -20.06 -17.16 2.26
CA GLY A 88 -20.21 -17.77 0.93
C GLY A 88 -21.00 -16.94 -0.08
N ASP A 89 -21.50 -15.76 0.31
CA ASP A 89 -22.16 -14.82 -0.60
C ASP A 89 -21.11 -13.88 -1.25
N GLY A 90 -21.36 -13.53 -2.51
CA GLY A 90 -20.42 -12.86 -3.44
C GLY A 90 -19.45 -11.87 -2.80
N GLY A 91 -18.17 -12.24 -2.83
CA GLY A 91 -17.07 -11.36 -2.44
C GLY A 91 -16.44 -10.65 -3.64
N GLY A 92 -15.39 -9.88 -3.35
CA GLY A 92 -14.70 -9.10 -4.37
C GLY A 92 -13.82 -9.95 -5.28
N SER A 93 -12.89 -9.28 -5.95
CA SER A 93 -11.94 -9.89 -6.87
C SER A 93 -10.51 -9.74 -6.38
N GLY A 94 -9.59 -10.43 -7.04
CA GLY A 94 -8.15 -10.29 -6.85
C GLY A 94 -7.40 -10.52 -8.17
N VAL A 95 -6.09 -10.39 -8.14
CA VAL A 95 -5.21 -10.74 -9.26
C VAL A 95 -3.94 -11.40 -8.76
N LEU A 96 -3.63 -12.57 -9.29
CA LEU A 96 -2.38 -13.29 -9.05
C LEU A 96 -1.21 -12.52 -9.65
N ILE A 97 -0.16 -12.32 -8.85
CA ILE A 97 1.06 -11.58 -9.23
C ILE A 97 2.32 -12.45 -9.20
N SER A 98 2.20 -13.72 -8.81
CA SER A 98 3.31 -14.68 -8.80
C SER A 98 2.83 -16.13 -8.92
N PRO A 99 3.68 -17.05 -9.39
CA PRO A 99 3.29 -18.45 -9.60
C PRO A 99 3.09 -19.23 -8.30
N ASP A 100 3.66 -18.79 -7.19
CA ASP A 100 3.49 -19.34 -5.84
C ASP A 100 2.23 -18.84 -5.12
N GLY A 101 1.31 -18.21 -5.86
CA GLY A 101 -0.06 -17.95 -5.42
C GLY A 101 -0.29 -16.61 -4.72
N PHE A 102 0.69 -15.69 -4.69
CA PHE A 102 0.41 -14.35 -4.16
C PHE A 102 -0.55 -13.61 -5.08
N ALA A 103 -1.61 -13.05 -4.49
CA ALA A 103 -2.59 -12.23 -5.19
C ALA A 103 -2.86 -10.91 -4.45
N LEU A 104 -3.00 -9.84 -5.22
CA LEU A 104 -3.45 -8.55 -4.74
C LEU A 104 -4.98 -8.50 -4.70
N SER A 105 -5.53 -7.81 -3.72
CA SER A 105 -6.94 -7.44 -3.64
C SER A 105 -7.07 -6.13 -2.85
N ASN A 106 -8.31 -5.71 -2.59
CA ASN A 106 -8.55 -4.61 -1.67
C ASN A 106 -8.63 -5.09 -0.21
N PHE A 107 -8.21 -4.23 0.70
CA PHE A 107 -8.37 -4.48 2.13
C PHE A 107 -9.84 -4.69 2.50
N HIS A 108 -10.74 -3.83 2.04
CA HIS A 108 -12.17 -3.96 2.37
C HIS A 108 -12.83 -5.24 1.84
N VAL A 109 -12.26 -5.88 0.81
CA VAL A 109 -12.72 -7.18 0.29
C VAL A 109 -12.28 -8.28 1.25
N THR A 110 -10.99 -8.30 1.59
CA THR A 110 -10.40 -9.35 2.44
C THR A 110 -10.82 -9.26 3.90
N SER A 111 -11.08 -8.06 4.42
CA SER A 111 -11.55 -7.87 5.80
C SER A 111 -12.92 -8.52 6.04
N GLY A 112 -13.78 -8.55 5.01
CA GLY A 112 -15.06 -9.29 5.05
C GLY A 112 -14.91 -10.82 4.91
N ALA A 113 -13.79 -11.29 4.34
CA ALA A 113 -13.52 -12.71 4.17
C ALA A 113 -12.84 -13.34 5.42
N GLY A 114 -12.06 -12.55 6.16
CA GLY A 114 -11.33 -12.99 7.35
C GLY A 114 -9.91 -13.48 7.04
N ASN A 115 -9.27 -14.16 7.99
CA ASN A 115 -7.87 -14.61 7.84
C ASN A 115 -7.68 -15.74 6.83
N PHE A 116 -8.74 -16.49 6.58
CA PHE A 116 -8.79 -17.61 5.64
C PHE A 116 -10.00 -17.43 4.73
N MET A 117 -9.83 -17.72 3.44
CA MET A 117 -10.88 -17.52 2.45
C MET A 117 -10.80 -18.56 1.34
N LYS A 118 -11.87 -18.64 0.54
CA LYS A 118 -11.86 -19.40 -0.71
C LYS A 118 -11.62 -18.44 -1.87
N CYS A 119 -10.91 -18.92 -2.87
CA CYS A 119 -10.59 -18.21 -4.10
C CYS A 119 -10.91 -19.08 -5.32
N GLY A 120 -11.74 -18.58 -6.23
CA GLY A 120 -12.05 -19.24 -7.50
C GLY A 120 -11.18 -18.73 -8.63
N LEU A 121 -10.71 -19.64 -9.48
CA LEU A 121 -10.01 -19.31 -10.74
C LEU A 121 -10.78 -19.83 -11.94
N ASN A 122 -10.53 -19.25 -13.12
CA ASN A 122 -11.22 -19.60 -14.35
C ASN A 122 -10.92 -21.02 -14.89
N ASP A 123 -10.19 -21.85 -14.12
CA ASP A 123 -10.08 -23.30 -14.33
C ASP A 123 -11.25 -24.07 -13.68
N GLY A 124 -12.22 -23.35 -13.11
CA GLY A 124 -13.40 -23.88 -12.44
C GLY A 124 -13.15 -24.41 -11.03
N LYS A 125 -11.95 -24.21 -10.46
CA LYS A 125 -11.58 -24.74 -9.14
C LYS A 125 -11.62 -23.66 -8.06
N LEU A 126 -11.94 -24.12 -6.84
CA LEU A 126 -11.78 -23.36 -5.61
C LEU A 126 -10.46 -23.74 -4.94
N TYR A 127 -9.74 -22.72 -4.51
CA TYR A 127 -8.49 -22.81 -3.78
C TYR A 127 -8.68 -22.19 -2.39
N ASP A 128 -8.03 -22.77 -1.39
CA ASP A 128 -7.90 -22.10 -0.09
C ASP A 128 -6.86 -20.99 -0.20
N ALA A 129 -7.09 -19.89 0.53
CA ALA A 129 -6.16 -18.79 0.63
C ALA A 129 -6.05 -18.27 2.07
N VAL A 130 -4.89 -17.70 2.37
CA VAL A 130 -4.59 -17.07 3.66
C VAL A 130 -4.20 -15.62 3.45
N ILE A 131 -4.60 -14.74 4.37
CA ILE A 131 -4.14 -13.36 4.40
C ILE A 131 -2.64 -13.28 4.68
N VAL A 132 -1.92 -12.43 3.96
CA VAL A 132 -0.48 -12.21 4.12
C VAL A 132 -0.28 -10.90 4.88
N GLY A 133 -0.52 -9.77 4.22
CA GLY A 133 -0.33 -8.42 4.77
C GLY A 133 -1.40 -7.48 4.24
N ILE A 134 -1.62 -6.39 4.96
CA ILE A 134 -2.64 -5.39 4.62
C ILE A 134 -2.08 -3.98 4.74
N ASP A 135 -2.61 -3.11 3.91
CA ASP A 135 -2.52 -1.66 4.02
C ASP A 135 -3.97 -1.16 4.20
N PRO A 136 -4.39 -0.92 5.46
CA PRO A 136 -5.75 -0.50 5.74
C PRO A 136 -6.08 0.86 5.15
N THR A 137 -5.12 1.79 5.08
CA THR A 137 -5.34 3.16 4.60
C THR A 137 -5.45 3.20 3.08
N GLY A 138 -4.48 2.61 2.37
CA GLY A 138 -4.46 2.56 0.91
C GLY A 138 -5.42 1.55 0.30
N ASP A 139 -6.16 0.80 1.13
CA ASP A 139 -7.15 -0.21 0.74
C ASP A 139 -6.55 -1.36 -0.08
N VAL A 140 -5.38 -1.85 0.33
CA VAL A 140 -4.67 -2.95 -0.37
C VAL A 140 -4.52 -4.13 0.58
N ALA A 141 -4.69 -5.34 0.04
CA ALA A 141 -4.39 -6.58 0.73
C ALA A 141 -3.59 -7.51 -0.18
N LEU A 142 -2.71 -8.28 0.45
CA LEU A 142 -1.98 -9.38 -0.18
C LEU A 142 -2.48 -10.68 0.46
N ILE A 143 -2.90 -11.62 -0.38
CA ILE A 143 -3.30 -12.99 0.02
C ILE A 143 -2.40 -14.00 -0.68
N GLN A 144 -2.36 -15.25 -0.18
CA GLN A 144 -1.68 -16.35 -0.85
C GLN A 144 -2.61 -17.56 -1.02
N LEU A 145 -2.89 -17.90 -2.28
CA LEU A 145 -3.61 -19.12 -2.66
C LEU A 145 -2.72 -20.35 -2.44
N GLN A 146 -3.35 -21.46 -2.07
CA GLN A 146 -2.69 -22.72 -1.72
C GLN A 146 -3.09 -23.85 -2.67
N GLY A 147 -2.30 -24.92 -2.71
CA GLY A 147 -2.61 -26.15 -3.43
C GLY A 147 -1.82 -26.38 -4.72
N ARG A 148 -1.01 -25.41 -5.17
CA ARG A 148 -0.05 -25.53 -6.29
C ARG A 148 0.98 -24.39 -6.26
N ASN A 149 1.97 -24.44 -7.16
CA ASN A 149 3.07 -23.47 -7.26
C ASN A 149 3.35 -22.99 -8.70
N ASP A 150 2.42 -23.23 -9.60
CA ASP A 150 2.43 -22.89 -11.02
C ASP A 150 1.15 -22.12 -11.39
N PHE A 151 0.69 -21.26 -10.49
CA PHE A 151 -0.47 -20.42 -10.74
C PHE A 151 -0.21 -19.47 -11.93
N PRO A 152 -1.20 -19.24 -12.81
CA PRO A 152 -1.11 -18.14 -13.78
C PRO A 152 -1.03 -16.80 -13.05
N PHE A 153 -0.26 -15.85 -13.56
CA PHE A 153 -0.08 -14.56 -12.90
C PHE A 153 0.06 -13.42 -13.90
N ALA A 154 -0.32 -12.22 -13.47
CA ALA A 154 -0.21 -11.00 -14.22
C ALA A 154 1.16 -10.35 -14.07
N ARG A 155 1.70 -9.81 -15.17
CA ARG A 155 2.87 -8.94 -15.15
C ARG A 155 2.45 -7.54 -14.75
N MET A 156 3.12 -6.95 -13.75
CA MET A 156 2.90 -5.56 -13.37
C MET A 156 3.53 -4.61 -14.40
N GLY A 157 2.77 -3.60 -14.84
CA GLY A 157 3.21 -2.55 -15.76
C GLY A 157 3.74 -1.31 -15.02
N ASN A 158 3.85 -0.18 -15.72
CA ASN A 158 4.23 1.11 -15.13
C ASN A 158 3.07 2.11 -15.28
N SER A 159 2.35 2.38 -14.18
CA SER A 159 1.21 3.31 -14.21
C SER A 159 1.61 4.77 -14.47
N ASP A 160 2.86 5.15 -14.22
CA ASP A 160 3.36 6.52 -14.49
C ASP A 160 3.56 6.77 -16.01
N LEU A 161 3.54 5.74 -16.85
CA LEU A 161 3.64 5.87 -18.32
C LEU A 161 2.29 6.03 -19.03
N LEU A 162 1.19 5.86 -18.29
CA LEU A 162 -0.16 5.99 -18.84
C LEU A 162 -0.44 7.43 -19.30
N LYS A 163 -1.39 7.54 -20.22
CA LYS A 163 -1.93 8.81 -20.70
C LYS A 163 -3.45 8.74 -20.73
N PRO A 164 -4.15 9.86 -20.44
CA PRO A 164 -5.57 9.95 -20.73
C PRO A 164 -5.87 9.54 -22.18
N GLY A 165 -6.83 8.64 -22.36
CA GLY A 165 -7.18 8.04 -23.66
C GLY A 165 -6.60 6.64 -23.89
N ASP A 166 -5.62 6.18 -23.10
CA ASP A 166 -5.13 4.80 -23.20
C ASP A 166 -6.27 3.81 -22.88
N ALA A 167 -6.43 2.77 -23.70
CA ALA A 167 -7.47 1.77 -23.49
C ALA A 167 -7.13 0.87 -22.29
N VAL A 168 -8.14 0.61 -21.47
CA VAL A 168 -8.03 -0.19 -20.25
C VAL A 168 -9.17 -1.19 -20.12
N PHE A 169 -8.89 -2.28 -19.40
CA PHE A 169 -9.82 -3.38 -19.19
C PHE A 169 -9.89 -3.68 -17.70
N ALA A 170 -11.02 -3.36 -17.08
CA ALA A 170 -11.30 -3.77 -15.71
C ALA A 170 -11.86 -5.18 -15.73
N MET A 171 -11.29 -6.05 -14.91
CA MET A 171 -11.75 -7.42 -14.76
C MET A 171 -12.08 -7.73 -13.31
N GLY A 172 -13.03 -8.62 -13.13
CA GLY A 172 -13.42 -9.14 -11.82
C GLY A 172 -14.45 -10.24 -11.99
N ASN A 173 -14.75 -10.96 -10.93
CA ASN A 173 -15.85 -11.92 -10.93
C ASN A 173 -16.93 -11.49 -9.93
N PRO A 174 -17.73 -10.48 -10.29
CA PRO A 174 -18.76 -9.96 -9.41
C PRO A 174 -19.84 -11.02 -9.17
N PHE A 175 -20.32 -11.13 -7.93
CA PHE A 175 -21.58 -11.80 -7.55
C PHE A 175 -21.80 -13.24 -8.03
N LEU A 176 -20.74 -14.02 -8.32
CA LEU A 176 -20.89 -15.35 -8.93
C LEU A 176 -21.66 -15.31 -10.27
N LEU A 177 -21.56 -14.22 -11.04
CA LEU A 177 -22.21 -14.14 -12.36
C LEU A 177 -21.80 -15.30 -13.28
N ALA A 178 -20.60 -15.86 -13.06
CA ALA A 178 -20.12 -17.06 -13.72
C ALA A 178 -19.72 -18.12 -12.66
N THR A 179 -20.39 -19.27 -12.69
CA THR A 179 -20.12 -20.42 -11.79
C THR A 179 -18.84 -21.18 -12.15
N ASP A 180 -18.29 -20.96 -13.34
CA ASP A 180 -16.99 -21.45 -13.81
C ASP A 180 -15.83 -20.50 -13.44
N PHE A 181 -16.15 -19.43 -12.72
CA PHE A 181 -15.24 -18.35 -12.33
C PHE A 181 -14.58 -17.58 -13.49
N THR A 182 -15.15 -17.63 -14.69
CA THR A 182 -14.73 -16.75 -15.80
C THR A 182 -14.97 -15.28 -15.42
N PRO A 183 -13.96 -14.39 -15.49
CA PRO A 183 -14.14 -13.01 -15.08
C PRO A 183 -15.06 -12.23 -16.02
N THR A 184 -15.88 -11.36 -15.45
CA THR A 184 -16.53 -10.25 -16.16
C THR A 184 -15.47 -9.23 -16.57
N ILE A 185 -15.61 -8.72 -17.79
CA ILE A 185 -14.65 -7.77 -18.38
C ILE A 185 -15.42 -6.53 -18.82
N THR A 186 -14.95 -5.36 -18.39
CA THR A 186 -15.45 -4.07 -18.86
C THR A 186 -14.30 -3.28 -19.47
N ALA A 187 -14.55 -2.69 -20.63
CA ALA A 187 -13.54 -1.91 -21.36
C ALA A 187 -13.85 -0.41 -21.22
N GLY A 188 -12.79 0.39 -21.25
CA GLY A 188 -12.87 1.85 -21.23
C GLY A 188 -11.52 2.45 -21.58
N ILE A 189 -11.31 3.68 -21.15
CA ILE A 189 -10.06 4.42 -21.28
C ILE A 189 -9.58 4.92 -19.91
N VAL A 190 -8.33 5.34 -19.84
CA VAL A 190 -7.84 6.23 -18.78
C VAL A 190 -8.52 7.58 -18.96
N SER A 191 -9.35 7.97 -18.00
CA SER A 191 -10.04 9.28 -17.95
C SER A 191 -9.23 10.32 -17.16
N GLY A 192 -8.31 9.88 -16.31
CA GLY A 192 -7.43 10.74 -15.53
C GLY A 192 -6.40 9.96 -14.74
N LEU A 193 -5.31 10.63 -14.37
CA LEU A 193 -4.19 10.06 -13.61
C LEU A 193 -3.93 10.92 -12.37
N HIS A 194 -3.23 10.34 -11.39
CA HIS A 194 -2.83 11.03 -10.16
C HIS A 194 -3.99 11.71 -9.45
N ARG A 195 -5.16 11.06 -9.50
CA ARG A 195 -6.34 11.51 -8.80
C ARG A 195 -6.21 11.16 -7.33
N TYR A 196 -6.57 12.13 -6.50
CA TYR A 196 -6.70 11.95 -5.07
C TYR A 196 -8.15 11.62 -4.74
N GLN A 197 -8.39 10.57 -3.95
CA GLN A 197 -9.71 10.30 -3.37
C GLN A 197 -9.59 10.36 -1.85
N TYR A 198 -10.11 11.45 -1.29
CA TYR A 198 -10.11 11.67 0.15
C TYR A 198 -10.89 10.59 0.91
N PRO A 199 -10.58 10.40 2.21
CA PRO A 199 -11.33 9.52 3.11
C PRO A 199 -12.75 10.06 3.36
N ALA A 200 -13.69 9.72 2.47
CA ALA A 200 -15.06 10.22 2.46
C ALA A 200 -15.97 9.46 3.46
N GLY A 201 -15.76 9.66 4.76
CA GLY A 201 -16.52 8.98 5.81
C GLY A 201 -16.04 7.54 6.10
N THR A 202 -14.85 7.20 5.61
CA THR A 202 -14.08 5.99 5.93
C THR A 202 -12.65 6.41 6.25
N PHE A 203 -11.78 5.49 6.68
CA PHE A 203 -10.33 5.74 6.80
C PHE A 203 -9.56 5.40 5.51
N LEU A 204 -10.25 4.89 4.48
CA LEU A 204 -9.65 4.51 3.22
C LEU A 204 -9.33 5.76 2.40
N GLU A 205 -8.10 5.87 1.90
CA GLU A 205 -7.59 7.01 1.15
C GLU A 205 -6.85 6.52 -0.09
N TYR A 206 -7.22 7.01 -1.27
CA TYR A 206 -6.47 6.71 -2.49
C TYR A 206 -5.60 7.92 -2.81
N ALA A 207 -4.34 7.86 -2.38
CA ALA A 207 -3.35 8.90 -2.60
C ALA A 207 -3.05 9.10 -4.11
N ASP A 208 -2.98 7.99 -4.86
CA ASP A 208 -2.78 7.98 -6.31
C ASP A 208 -3.68 6.93 -6.97
N CYS A 209 -4.70 7.41 -7.70
CA CYS A 209 -5.56 6.53 -8.48
C CYS A 209 -5.67 6.93 -9.95
N ILE A 210 -5.85 5.88 -10.76
CA ILE A 210 -6.21 5.95 -12.17
C ILE A 210 -7.74 6.06 -12.22
N GLN A 211 -8.22 7.12 -12.85
CA GLN A 211 -9.64 7.28 -13.15
C GLN A 211 -9.92 6.65 -14.52
N THR A 212 -11.00 5.89 -14.63
CA THR A 212 -11.43 5.24 -15.88
C THR A 212 -12.94 5.35 -16.06
N ASP A 213 -13.40 5.33 -17.30
CA ASP A 213 -14.82 5.16 -17.64
C ASP A 213 -15.22 3.68 -17.84
N ALA A 214 -14.27 2.74 -17.75
CA ALA A 214 -14.58 1.32 -17.68
C ALA A 214 -15.52 1.08 -16.48
N SER A 215 -16.57 0.30 -16.69
CA SER A 215 -17.59 0.06 -15.66
C SER A 215 -16.99 -0.69 -14.46
N ILE A 216 -16.87 -0.01 -13.33
CA ILE A 216 -16.49 -0.57 -12.02
C ILE A 216 -17.74 -0.64 -11.15
N ASN A 217 -18.19 -1.86 -10.85
CA ASN A 217 -19.34 -2.15 -10.00
C ASN A 217 -18.90 -3.01 -8.81
N PRO A 218 -19.71 -3.14 -7.73
CA PRO A 218 -19.36 -4.03 -6.64
C PRO A 218 -19.09 -5.45 -7.17
N GLY A 219 -18.05 -6.09 -6.64
CA GLY A 219 -17.53 -7.37 -7.14
C GLY A 219 -16.34 -7.25 -8.11
N ASN A 220 -16.15 -6.11 -8.79
CA ASN A 220 -14.89 -5.82 -9.50
C ASN A 220 -13.81 -5.29 -8.55
N SER A 221 -14.18 -4.77 -7.38
CA SER A 221 -13.25 -4.28 -6.36
C SER A 221 -12.24 -5.36 -5.97
N GLY A 222 -10.97 -5.00 -5.91
CA GLY A 222 -9.82 -5.86 -5.72
C GLY A 222 -9.32 -6.53 -7.02
N GLY A 223 -10.13 -6.52 -8.09
CA GLY A 223 -9.75 -7.05 -9.40
C GLY A 223 -8.82 -6.11 -10.17
N PRO A 224 -8.20 -6.61 -11.25
CA PRO A 224 -7.19 -5.85 -11.99
C PRO A 224 -7.77 -4.84 -12.97
N LEU A 225 -7.02 -3.76 -13.19
CA LEU A 225 -7.11 -2.89 -14.37
C LEU A 225 -5.90 -3.20 -15.26
N PHE A 226 -6.14 -3.66 -16.49
CA PHE A 226 -5.11 -4.00 -17.48
C PHE A 226 -5.01 -2.95 -18.58
N ASN A 227 -3.80 -2.71 -19.10
CA ASN A 227 -3.60 -1.99 -20.37
C ASN A 227 -3.71 -2.93 -21.59
N LEU A 228 -3.59 -2.39 -22.80
CA LEU A 228 -3.62 -3.18 -24.05
C LEU A 228 -2.47 -4.19 -24.19
N GLN A 229 -1.40 -4.04 -23.42
CA GLN A 229 -0.26 -4.97 -23.38
C GLN A 229 -0.47 -6.12 -22.39
N GLY A 230 -1.63 -6.18 -21.73
CA GLY A 230 -1.94 -7.18 -20.70
C GLY A 230 -1.16 -6.96 -19.40
N GLU A 231 -0.64 -5.76 -19.18
CA GLU A 231 0.09 -5.41 -17.95
C GLU A 231 -0.89 -4.87 -16.91
N LEU A 232 -0.75 -5.34 -15.67
CA LEU A 232 -1.50 -4.84 -14.52
C LEU A 232 -1.05 -3.42 -14.22
N ILE A 233 -1.95 -2.45 -14.37
CA ILE A 233 -1.68 -1.02 -14.15
C ILE A 233 -2.36 -0.45 -12.90
N GLY A 234 -3.33 -1.17 -12.33
CA GLY A 234 -3.94 -0.80 -11.06
C GLY A 234 -4.89 -1.86 -10.52
N ILE A 235 -5.36 -1.64 -9.29
CA ILE A 235 -6.36 -2.48 -8.61
C ILE A 235 -7.66 -1.70 -8.48
N ASN A 236 -8.74 -2.20 -9.09
CA ASN A 236 -10.06 -1.56 -9.07
C ASN A 236 -10.54 -1.43 -7.63
N GLY A 237 -10.99 -0.25 -7.20
CA GLY A 237 -11.42 -0.03 -5.82
C GLY A 237 -12.80 0.60 -5.69
N ARG A 238 -12.94 1.84 -6.20
CA ARG A 238 -14.15 2.66 -6.03
C ARG A 238 -14.84 2.93 -7.37
N GLY A 239 -16.16 2.86 -7.38
CA GLY A 239 -17.01 3.48 -8.39
C GLY A 239 -17.62 4.77 -7.86
N SER A 240 -17.76 5.79 -8.71
CA SER A 240 -18.63 6.92 -8.42
C SER A 240 -20.07 6.48 -8.71
N PHE A 241 -20.90 6.42 -7.66
CA PHE A 241 -22.31 6.06 -7.77
C PHE A 241 -23.19 7.29 -7.55
N GLU A 242 -24.25 7.44 -8.35
CA GLU A 242 -25.25 8.47 -8.09
C GLU A 242 -25.92 8.24 -6.73
N LYS A 243 -26.09 9.32 -5.94
CA LYS A 243 -26.61 9.32 -4.55
C LYS A 243 -27.98 8.61 -4.35
N ARG A 244 -28.70 8.27 -5.42
CA ARG A 244 -30.01 7.60 -5.36
C ARG A 244 -30.12 6.31 -6.19
N GLY A 245 -29.08 5.90 -6.93
CA GLY A 245 -29.24 4.85 -7.95
C GLY A 245 -28.35 3.61 -7.84
N ARG A 246 -27.22 3.65 -7.10
CA ARG A 246 -26.13 2.65 -7.30
C ARG A 246 -25.77 2.45 -8.79
N VAL A 247 -26.04 3.44 -9.64
CA VAL A 247 -25.66 3.46 -11.05
C VAL A 247 -24.29 4.10 -11.14
N ASN A 248 -23.36 3.43 -11.83
CA ASN A 248 -22.03 3.97 -12.10
C ASN A 248 -22.18 5.22 -13.00
N SER A 249 -21.61 6.35 -12.56
CA SER A 249 -21.70 7.64 -13.29
C SER A 249 -20.70 7.78 -14.44
N GLY A 250 -19.98 6.70 -14.81
CA GLY A 250 -18.90 6.70 -15.79
C GLY A 250 -17.54 7.07 -15.21
N ALA A 251 -17.37 7.01 -13.89
CA ALA A 251 -16.10 7.29 -13.21
C ALA A 251 -15.76 6.21 -12.19
N GLY A 252 -14.89 5.29 -12.58
CA GLY A 252 -14.23 4.31 -11.71
C GLY A 252 -12.82 4.77 -11.31
N TYR A 253 -12.34 4.26 -10.18
CA TYR A 253 -11.00 4.52 -9.65
C TYR A 253 -10.28 3.22 -9.30
N ALA A 254 -9.07 3.07 -9.83
CA ALA A 254 -8.14 2.00 -9.50
C ALA A 254 -6.89 2.56 -8.82
N ILE A 255 -6.46 1.93 -7.72
CA ILE A 255 -5.20 2.27 -7.03
C ILE A 255 -4.05 1.97 -7.99
N SER A 256 -3.11 2.91 -8.16
CA SER A 256 -2.03 2.75 -9.14
C SER A 256 -1.11 1.58 -8.78
N ILE A 257 -0.66 0.81 -9.77
CA ILE A 257 0.23 -0.33 -9.51
C ILE A 257 1.59 0.12 -8.96
N ASN A 258 2.06 1.32 -9.33
CA ASN A 258 3.31 1.86 -8.81
C ASN A 258 3.22 2.18 -7.31
N GLN A 259 2.11 2.75 -6.83
CA GLN A 259 1.89 2.91 -5.38
C GLN A 259 1.96 1.54 -4.70
N ILE A 260 1.21 0.55 -5.18
CA ILE A 260 1.17 -0.79 -4.58
C ILE A 260 2.56 -1.43 -4.55
N ARG A 261 3.37 -1.22 -5.60
CA ARG A 261 4.74 -1.76 -5.67
C ARG A 261 5.62 -1.26 -4.54
N TYR A 262 5.52 0.01 -4.14
CA TYR A 262 6.28 0.54 -3.00
C TYR A 262 5.92 -0.14 -1.68
N PHE A 263 4.68 -0.61 -1.54
CA PHE A 263 4.19 -1.33 -0.37
C PHE A 263 4.39 -2.85 -0.44
N LEU A 264 4.66 -3.41 -1.62
CA LEU A 264 4.61 -4.87 -1.84
C LEU A 264 5.58 -5.66 -0.95
N GLY A 265 6.81 -5.17 -0.74
CA GLY A 265 7.75 -5.81 0.19
C GLY A 265 7.26 -5.80 1.63
N HIS A 266 6.67 -4.69 2.08
CA HIS A 266 6.07 -4.57 3.41
C HIS A 266 4.85 -5.49 3.56
N LEU A 267 3.99 -5.60 2.54
CA LEU A 267 2.87 -6.53 2.52
C LEU A 267 3.34 -7.99 2.58
N LYS A 268 4.35 -8.37 1.79
CA LYS A 268 4.96 -9.71 1.80
C LYS A 268 5.58 -10.07 3.14
N SER A 269 6.00 -9.07 3.93
CA SER A 269 6.50 -9.28 5.29
C SER A 269 5.41 -9.69 6.28
N GLY A 270 4.13 -9.72 5.88
CA GLY A 270 3.01 -10.12 6.71
C GLY A 270 2.54 -9.05 7.71
N ARG A 271 2.92 -7.80 7.45
CA ARG A 271 2.67 -6.66 8.36
C ARG A 271 1.36 -5.95 8.06
N ILE A 272 0.89 -5.24 9.08
CA ILE A 272 -0.07 -4.14 8.91
C ILE A 272 0.79 -2.93 8.52
N VAL A 273 0.69 -2.51 7.26
CA VAL A 273 1.52 -1.45 6.68
C VAL A 273 0.84 -0.12 6.87
N ASP A 274 1.65 0.94 6.98
CA ASP A 274 1.18 2.30 7.16
C ASP A 274 1.83 3.22 6.12
N HIS A 275 1.08 4.26 5.77
CA HIS A 275 1.54 5.32 4.88
C HIS A 275 2.47 6.28 5.61
N ALA A 276 3.24 7.02 4.82
CA ALA A 276 4.16 8.03 5.30
C ALA A 276 3.49 9.36 5.67
N THR A 277 4.09 10.04 6.64
CA THR A 277 3.96 11.49 6.84
C THR A 277 5.34 12.14 6.94
N LEU A 278 5.42 13.45 6.69
CA LEU A 278 6.67 14.20 6.77
C LEU A 278 7.03 14.58 8.21
N GLY A 279 6.05 14.65 9.12
CA GLY A 279 6.23 15.33 10.41
C GLY A 279 6.24 16.86 10.27
N ALA A 280 5.62 17.37 9.21
CA ALA A 280 5.44 18.79 8.94
C ALA A 280 4.10 19.05 8.25
N THR A 281 3.54 20.24 8.46
CA THR A 281 2.38 20.74 7.73
C THR A 281 2.84 21.71 6.64
N VAL A 282 2.05 21.78 5.56
CA VAL A 282 2.33 22.66 4.42
C VAL A 282 1.10 23.49 4.07
N ARG A 283 1.34 24.68 3.51
CA ARG A 283 0.32 25.60 3.02
C ARG A 283 0.70 26.13 1.65
N SER A 284 -0.30 26.63 0.92
CA SER A 284 -0.05 27.31 -0.35
C SER A 284 0.60 28.67 -0.10
N GLY A 285 1.62 29.00 -0.87
CA GLY A 285 2.18 30.35 -0.94
C GLY A 285 1.42 31.23 -1.94
N SER A 286 2.07 32.32 -2.33
CA SER A 286 1.45 33.35 -3.18
C SER A 286 1.44 32.96 -4.66
N SER A 287 2.41 32.14 -5.10
CA SER A 287 2.64 31.84 -6.51
C SER A 287 2.84 30.34 -6.76
N ARG A 288 1.83 29.51 -6.43
CA ARG A 288 1.88 28.02 -6.52
C ARG A 288 2.96 27.36 -5.67
N GLU A 289 3.59 28.10 -4.77
CA GLU A 289 4.60 27.61 -3.83
C GLU A 289 3.95 26.66 -2.82
N VAL A 290 4.69 25.64 -2.41
CA VAL A 290 4.35 24.76 -1.28
C VAL A 290 5.24 25.15 -0.12
N LEU A 291 4.70 25.91 0.83
CA LEU A 291 5.44 26.43 1.96
C LEU A 291 5.25 25.54 3.18
N VAL A 292 6.33 25.28 3.90
CA VAL A 292 6.29 24.63 5.20
C VAL A 292 5.64 25.58 6.20
N ASP A 293 4.58 25.11 6.83
CA ASP A 293 3.81 25.88 7.81
C ASP A 293 4.30 25.58 9.23
N GLN A 294 4.44 24.30 9.59
CA GLN A 294 5.03 23.87 10.85
C GLN A 294 5.87 22.62 10.63
N VAL A 295 6.95 22.47 11.40
CA VAL A 295 7.74 21.24 11.45
C VAL A 295 7.79 20.79 12.90
N VAL A 296 7.51 19.51 13.15
CA VAL A 296 7.61 18.95 14.49
C VAL A 296 9.08 18.94 14.91
N GLU A 297 9.40 19.61 16.01
CA GLU A 297 10.76 19.64 16.57
C GLU A 297 11.24 18.23 16.92
N GLY A 298 12.50 17.93 16.61
CA GLY A 298 13.08 16.58 16.77
C GLY A 298 12.64 15.55 15.73
N SER A 299 11.71 15.87 14.82
CA SER A 299 11.38 14.98 13.69
C SER A 299 12.54 14.85 12.71
N SER A 300 12.53 13.79 11.88
CA SER A 300 13.51 13.59 10.82
C SER A 300 13.60 14.77 9.85
N ALA A 301 12.47 15.40 9.50
CA ALA A 301 12.45 16.60 8.65
C ALA A 301 13.14 17.80 9.33
N TRP A 302 12.88 18.01 10.64
CA TRP A 302 13.54 19.06 11.41
C TRP A 302 15.04 18.79 11.56
N ASN A 303 15.43 17.55 11.88
CA ASN A 303 16.84 17.14 12.00
C ASN A 303 17.60 17.28 10.67
N ALA A 304 16.93 17.02 9.53
CA ALA A 304 17.47 17.23 8.20
C ALA A 304 17.64 18.72 7.82
N GLY A 305 17.08 19.64 8.62
CA GLY A 305 17.27 21.09 8.47
C GLY A 305 16.06 21.84 7.94
N LEU A 306 14.93 21.17 7.69
CA LEU A 306 13.67 21.81 7.27
C LEU A 306 13.14 22.70 8.40
N ARG A 307 12.66 23.90 8.05
CA ARG A 307 12.11 24.88 9.00
C ARG A 307 10.82 25.48 8.44
N GLU A 308 10.05 26.10 9.32
CA GLU A 308 8.91 26.93 8.94
C GLU A 308 9.33 28.00 7.92
N GLY A 309 8.48 28.22 6.92
CA GLY A 309 8.71 29.19 5.84
C GLY A 309 9.49 28.65 4.64
N ASP A 310 10.12 27.48 4.74
CA ASP A 310 10.80 26.86 3.60
C ASP A 310 9.82 26.54 2.47
N GLU A 311 10.23 26.76 1.23
CA GLU A 311 9.47 26.32 0.07
C GLU A 311 9.94 24.94 -0.39
N ILE A 312 9.05 23.96 -0.39
CA ILE A 312 9.33 22.63 -0.97
C ILE A 312 9.28 22.76 -2.50
N VAL A 313 10.44 22.61 -3.14
CA VAL A 313 10.60 22.72 -4.59
C VAL A 313 10.42 21.35 -5.25
N THR A 314 11.05 20.31 -4.71
CA THR A 314 10.89 18.94 -5.17
C THR A 314 10.79 17.97 -4.01
N PHE A 315 9.99 16.92 -4.16
CA PHE A 315 9.91 15.82 -3.21
C PHE A 315 9.91 14.49 -3.97
N ALA A 316 10.76 13.56 -3.56
CA ALA A 316 10.96 12.27 -4.24
C ALA A 316 11.27 12.44 -5.75
N GLY A 317 12.09 13.45 -6.09
CA GLY A 317 12.44 13.79 -7.47
C GLY A 317 11.34 14.49 -8.28
N ARG A 318 10.12 14.68 -7.72
CA ARG A 318 8.98 15.28 -8.42
C ARG A 318 8.86 16.78 -8.07
N PRO A 319 8.61 17.68 -9.05
CA PRO A 319 8.39 19.10 -8.79
C PRO A 319 7.06 19.35 -8.09
N MET A 320 7.07 20.18 -7.06
CA MET A 320 5.90 20.51 -6.26
C MET A 320 5.32 21.86 -6.67
N GLY A 321 4.06 21.87 -7.14
CA GLY A 321 3.34 23.07 -7.55
C GLY A 321 2.01 23.29 -6.82
N SER A 322 1.67 22.43 -5.85
CA SER A 322 0.53 22.63 -4.96
C SER A 322 0.61 21.74 -3.73
N VAL A 323 -0.05 22.16 -2.65
CA VAL A 323 -0.20 21.35 -1.43
C VAL A 323 -0.86 20.01 -1.70
N ASN A 324 -1.88 19.95 -2.57
CA ASN A 324 -2.55 18.70 -2.92
C ASN A 324 -1.59 17.75 -3.64
N GLN A 325 -0.81 18.24 -4.59
CA GLN A 325 0.21 17.43 -5.26
C GLN A 325 1.22 16.88 -4.26
N PHE A 326 1.69 17.71 -3.33
CA PHE A 326 2.61 17.27 -2.28
C PHE A 326 2.01 16.16 -1.41
N LYS A 327 0.76 16.33 -0.94
CA LYS A 327 0.06 15.32 -0.14
C LYS A 327 -0.13 14.01 -0.91
N ASN A 328 -0.52 14.07 -2.18
CA ASN A 328 -0.67 12.89 -3.01
C ASN A 328 0.65 12.12 -3.15
N VAL A 329 1.75 12.82 -3.46
CA VAL A 329 3.07 12.19 -3.60
C VAL A 329 3.60 11.67 -2.26
N LEU A 330 3.35 12.36 -1.15
CA LEU A 330 3.70 11.85 0.18
C LEU A 330 2.93 10.56 0.50
N GLY A 331 1.63 10.55 0.18
CA GLY A 331 0.73 9.44 0.46
C GLY A 331 1.00 8.18 -0.35
N ILE A 332 1.84 8.18 -1.39
CA ILE A 332 2.17 6.93 -2.13
C ILE A 332 3.35 6.15 -1.56
N PHE A 333 4.00 6.64 -0.50
CA PHE A 333 5.17 5.98 0.08
C PHE A 333 4.86 5.35 1.44
N PRO A 334 5.47 4.19 1.75
CA PRO A 334 5.38 3.59 3.07
C PRO A 334 6.21 4.36 4.10
N LYS A 335 5.83 4.26 5.38
CA LYS A 335 6.63 4.82 6.48
C LYS A 335 8.04 4.21 6.54
N GLY A 336 9.00 5.00 7.05
CA GLY A 336 10.40 4.60 7.25
C GLY A 336 11.31 4.77 6.02
N TRP A 337 10.74 4.95 4.82
CA TRP A 337 11.54 5.25 3.63
C TRP A 337 12.25 6.59 3.77
N SER A 338 13.49 6.65 3.29
CA SER A 338 14.27 7.88 3.21
C SER A 338 14.27 8.41 1.77
N LEU A 339 13.73 9.61 1.55
CA LEU A 339 13.52 10.17 0.21
C LEU A 339 14.18 11.53 0.02
N PRO A 340 14.68 11.83 -1.20
CA PRO A 340 15.29 13.13 -1.49
C PRO A 340 14.23 14.22 -1.53
N MET A 341 14.56 15.37 -0.94
CA MET A 341 13.75 16.59 -0.97
C MET A 341 14.65 17.79 -1.23
N VAL A 342 14.16 18.72 -2.04
CA VAL A 342 14.80 20.01 -2.26
C VAL A 342 13.87 21.09 -1.75
N TYR A 343 14.34 21.89 -0.81
CA TYR A 343 13.63 23.09 -0.35
C TYR A 343 14.41 24.36 -0.70
N ARG A 344 13.74 25.51 -0.67
CA ARG A 344 14.33 26.83 -0.86
C ARG A 344 14.13 27.68 0.39
N ARG A 345 15.22 28.25 0.89
CA ARG A 345 15.26 29.23 1.99
C ARG A 345 16.10 30.41 1.56
N ASP A 346 15.59 31.63 1.75
CA ASP A 346 16.29 32.87 1.39
C ASP A 346 16.84 32.88 -0.06
N GLY A 347 16.06 32.29 -0.98
CA GLY A 347 16.41 32.15 -2.40
C GLY A 347 17.40 31.01 -2.74
N GLN A 348 17.98 30.34 -1.75
CA GLN A 348 18.94 29.25 -1.96
C GLN A 348 18.27 27.88 -1.86
N LYS A 349 18.59 26.98 -2.80
CA LYS A 349 18.14 25.58 -2.75
C LYS A 349 19.02 24.77 -1.82
N GLN A 350 18.39 23.93 -1.01
CA GLN A 350 19.02 22.95 -0.13
C GLN A 350 18.47 21.58 -0.46
N GLU A 351 19.34 20.59 -0.61
CA GLU A 351 18.97 19.20 -0.83
C GLU A 351 19.16 18.42 0.47
N ILE A 352 18.15 17.64 0.83
CA ILE A 352 18.14 16.83 2.04
C ILE A 352 17.61 15.43 1.72
N LEU A 353 18.02 14.46 2.53
CA LEU A 353 17.40 13.16 2.60
C LEU A 353 16.53 13.12 3.86
N VAL A 354 15.24 12.84 3.72
CA VAL A 354 14.29 12.81 4.83
C VAL A 354 13.70 11.42 5.03
N GLU A 355 13.88 10.86 6.23
CA GLU A 355 13.21 9.63 6.68
C GLU A 355 11.75 9.95 7.00
N LEU A 356 10.81 9.23 6.39
CA LEU A 356 9.39 9.46 6.54
C LEU A 356 8.83 8.80 7.80
N ALA A 357 8.01 9.54 8.55
CA ALA A 357 7.37 9.05 9.77
C ALA A 357 6.09 8.25 9.46
N ALA A 358 5.57 7.55 10.47
CA ALA A 358 4.26 6.89 10.41
C ALA A 358 3.13 7.93 10.36
N LEU A 359 2.17 7.74 9.46
CA LEU A 359 0.97 8.58 9.41
C LEU A 359 0.08 8.38 10.63
N HIS A 360 -0.03 7.13 11.10
CA HIS A 360 -0.85 6.75 12.24
C HIS A 360 -0.01 6.29 13.43
N THR A 361 -0.59 6.41 14.62
CA THR A 361 -0.08 5.66 15.77
C THR A 361 -0.33 4.16 15.58
N ASP A 362 0.48 3.31 16.23
CA ASP A 362 0.29 1.86 16.12
C ASP A 362 -1.11 1.42 16.60
N THR A 363 -1.67 2.10 17.60
CA THR A 363 -3.03 1.84 18.10
C THR A 363 -4.09 2.14 17.05
N GLU A 364 -4.06 3.33 16.43
CA GLU A 364 -5.01 3.72 15.38
C GLU A 364 -4.94 2.76 14.19
N LEU A 365 -3.72 2.38 13.78
CA LEU A 365 -3.53 1.46 12.68
C LEU A 365 -4.10 0.06 12.98
N MET A 366 -3.92 -0.43 14.21
CA MET A 366 -4.54 -1.69 14.65
C MET A 366 -6.07 -1.61 14.69
N GLU A 367 -6.64 -0.48 15.12
CA GLU A 367 -8.09 -0.25 15.08
C GLU A 367 -8.63 -0.30 13.65
N PHE A 368 -7.96 0.36 12.69
CA PHE A 368 -8.34 0.32 11.28
C PHE A 368 -8.25 -1.09 10.70
N ALA A 369 -7.17 -1.82 11.01
CA ALA A 369 -6.98 -3.20 10.59
C ALA A 369 -8.08 -4.14 11.11
N SER A 370 -8.65 -3.85 12.29
CA SER A 370 -9.75 -4.62 12.88
C SER A 370 -11.14 -4.32 12.28
N GLY A 371 -11.23 -3.38 11.32
CA GLY A 371 -12.50 -2.93 10.75
C GLY A 371 -13.26 -1.95 11.63
N GLY A 372 -12.59 -1.37 12.64
CA GLY A 372 -13.16 -0.34 13.50
C GLY A 372 -13.45 0.94 12.71
N ALA A 373 -14.73 1.29 12.57
CA ALA A 373 -15.08 2.65 12.20
C ALA A 373 -14.59 3.58 13.32
N ALA A 374 -13.66 4.48 13.00
CA ALA A 374 -13.28 5.57 13.91
C ALA A 374 -14.56 6.28 14.36
N ARG A 375 -14.89 6.20 15.66
CA ARG A 375 -15.80 7.17 16.24
C ARG A 375 -15.09 8.52 16.12
N PRO A 376 -15.72 9.57 15.57
CA PRO A 376 -15.09 10.89 15.55
C PRO A 376 -14.68 11.25 16.98
N SER A 377 -13.40 11.54 17.18
CA SER A 377 -12.95 12.17 18.42
C SER A 377 -13.75 13.46 18.61
N GLU A 378 -14.59 13.52 19.64
CA GLU A 378 -15.24 14.77 20.03
C GLU A 378 -14.15 15.79 20.32
N LYS A 379 -14.11 16.90 19.55
CA LYS A 379 -13.30 18.06 19.90
C LYS A 379 -13.69 18.52 21.31
N PRO A 380 -12.75 18.78 22.23
CA PRO A 380 -13.08 19.35 23.52
C PRO A 380 -13.78 20.70 23.33
N GLY A 381 -15.06 20.80 23.73
CA GLY A 381 -15.77 22.08 23.83
C GLY A 381 -16.98 22.30 22.91
N GLN A 382 -17.49 21.30 22.18
CA GLN A 382 -18.80 21.43 21.52
C GLN A 382 -19.93 20.83 22.37
N PRO A 383 -21.06 21.53 22.61
CA PRO A 383 -22.19 20.97 23.34
C PRO A 383 -22.88 19.89 22.49
N LYS A 384 -23.17 18.74 23.11
CA LYS A 384 -23.94 17.65 22.50
C LYS A 384 -25.37 18.12 22.13
N PRO A 385 -25.83 17.97 20.87
CA PRO A 385 -27.24 18.13 20.54
C PRO A 385 -28.01 16.90 21.05
N GLY A 386 -28.98 17.09 21.94
CA GLY A 386 -29.91 16.03 22.32
C GLY A 386 -30.10 15.75 23.82
N GLN A 387 -29.93 16.74 24.70
CA GLN A 387 -30.53 16.63 26.04
C GLN A 387 -32.02 16.98 25.98
N PRO A 388 -32.93 16.13 26.49
CA PRO A 388 -34.36 16.42 26.51
C PRO A 388 -34.68 17.50 27.55
N LYS A 389 -35.51 18.48 27.17
CA LYS A 389 -36.25 19.31 28.12
C LYS A 389 -37.44 18.51 28.66
N PRO A 390 -37.74 18.60 29.97
CA PRO A 390 -38.94 18.00 30.53
C PRO A 390 -40.17 18.83 30.12
N ASP A 391 -41.31 18.15 30.06
CA ASP A 391 -42.67 18.64 29.81
C ASP A 391 -43.12 18.73 28.34
N GLN A 392 -43.63 17.60 27.82
CA GLN A 392 -44.92 17.54 27.09
C GLN A 392 -45.36 16.07 26.79
N PRO A 393 -46.67 15.77 26.75
CA PRO A 393 -47.19 14.39 26.73
C PRO A 393 -47.29 13.79 25.31
N GLU A 394 -47.04 12.48 25.21
CA GLU A 394 -47.12 11.69 23.98
C GLU A 394 -48.55 11.50 23.45
N PRO A 395 -48.72 11.36 22.12
CA PRO A 395 -49.86 10.65 21.55
C PRO A 395 -49.44 9.44 20.70
N GLY A 396 -49.74 8.24 21.23
CA GLY A 396 -50.56 7.21 20.56
C GLY A 396 -49.94 6.36 19.45
N ASP A 397 -49.72 5.08 19.79
CA ASP A 397 -49.40 3.96 18.91
C ASP A 397 -50.26 3.86 17.62
N LYS A 398 -49.58 3.57 16.50
CA LYS A 398 -50.18 2.88 15.35
C LYS A 398 -49.34 1.64 15.00
N PRO A 399 -49.96 0.46 14.74
CA PRO A 399 -49.23 -0.76 14.48
C PRO A 399 -48.67 -0.81 13.06
N THR A 400 -47.38 -1.16 12.95
CA THR A 400 -46.70 -1.52 11.70
C THR A 400 -47.11 -2.95 11.30
N PRO A 401 -47.40 -3.25 10.01
CA PRO A 401 -47.66 -4.62 9.57
C PRO A 401 -46.41 -5.48 9.71
N GLN A 402 -46.54 -6.66 10.33
CA GLN A 402 -45.50 -7.69 10.37
C GLN A 402 -45.37 -8.34 8.98
N GLU A 403 -44.18 -8.27 8.39
CA GLU A 403 -43.80 -9.14 7.28
C GLU A 403 -43.68 -10.58 7.78
N PRO A 404 -44.11 -11.60 7.00
CA PRO A 404 -44.01 -12.99 7.42
C PRO A 404 -42.54 -13.44 7.45
N PRO A 405 -42.16 -14.33 8.38
CA PRO A 405 -40.78 -14.80 8.47
C PRO A 405 -40.41 -15.59 7.21
N LEU A 406 -39.29 -15.22 6.59
CA LEU A 406 -38.63 -16.08 5.61
C LEU A 406 -38.04 -17.27 6.37
N GLU A 407 -38.69 -18.42 6.27
CA GLU A 407 -38.14 -19.70 6.72
C GLU A 407 -36.98 -20.14 5.80
N GLY A 408 -35.85 -20.50 6.42
CA GLY A 408 -34.90 -21.45 5.83
C GLY A 408 -33.59 -20.90 5.25
N HIS A 409 -32.79 -20.18 6.04
CA HIS A 409 -31.34 -20.23 5.84
C HIS A 409 -30.78 -21.41 6.65
N SER A 410 -30.57 -22.54 5.98
CA SER A 410 -29.69 -23.57 6.51
C SER A 410 -28.30 -22.96 6.69
N GLU A 411 -27.82 -22.81 7.92
CA GLU A 411 -26.40 -22.58 8.19
C GLU A 411 -25.62 -23.69 7.50
N LYS A 412 -24.94 -23.37 6.39
CA LYS A 412 -23.95 -24.29 5.82
C LYS A 412 -22.89 -24.52 6.90
N PRO A 413 -22.49 -25.77 7.17
CA PRO A 413 -21.44 -26.01 8.14
C PRO A 413 -20.19 -25.28 7.68
N ALA A 414 -19.62 -24.41 8.52
CA ALA A 414 -18.30 -23.84 8.28
C ALA A 414 -17.33 -25.00 8.00
N GLU A 415 -16.86 -25.11 6.76
CA GLU A 415 -15.94 -26.15 6.36
C GLU A 415 -14.73 -26.06 7.29
N LYS A 416 -14.45 -27.13 8.04
CA LYS A 416 -13.39 -27.11 9.05
C LYS A 416 -12.05 -26.89 8.35
N LEU A 417 -11.43 -25.74 8.60
CA LEU A 417 -10.08 -25.40 8.12
C LEU A 417 -9.11 -26.57 8.33
N SER A 418 -8.39 -26.96 7.27
CA SER A 418 -7.42 -28.05 7.33
C SER A 418 -6.28 -27.74 8.31
N PRO A 419 -5.68 -28.75 8.96
CA PRO A 419 -4.51 -28.56 9.80
C PRO A 419 -3.34 -27.88 9.08
N GLU A 420 -3.18 -28.12 7.77
CA GLU A 420 -2.14 -27.54 6.92
C GLU A 420 -2.33 -26.03 6.77
N LEU A 421 -3.55 -25.57 6.48
CA LEU A 421 -3.86 -24.14 6.36
C LEU A 421 -3.65 -23.39 7.67
N LYS A 422 -4.04 -24.00 8.80
CA LYS A 422 -3.84 -23.38 10.12
C LYS A 422 -2.38 -23.07 10.43
N LYS A 423 -1.43 -23.84 9.89
CA LYS A 423 0.02 -23.60 10.07
C LYS A 423 0.51 -22.36 9.33
N LEU A 424 -0.25 -21.89 8.34
CA LEU A 424 0.10 -20.72 7.51
C LEU A 424 -0.34 -19.40 8.14
N PHE A 425 -0.95 -19.41 9.32
CA PHE A 425 -1.36 -18.20 10.03
C PHE A 425 -0.81 -18.16 11.45
N GLN A 426 -0.22 -17.03 11.81
CA GLN A 426 0.20 -16.75 13.19
C GLN A 426 -0.10 -15.31 13.56
N SER A 427 -0.81 -15.12 14.68
CA SER A 427 -1.08 -13.78 15.23
C SER A 427 0.13 -13.26 16.02
N LYS A 428 0.50 -12.00 15.80
CA LYS A 428 1.44 -11.19 16.60
C LYS A 428 1.04 -9.73 16.43
N ALA A 429 1.07 -8.93 17.50
CA ALA A 429 0.74 -7.50 17.42
C ALA A 429 1.61 -6.79 16.36
N GLY A 430 1.00 -5.92 15.55
CA GLY A 430 1.65 -5.24 14.43
C GLY A 430 1.78 -6.06 13.15
N PHE A 431 1.36 -7.33 13.16
CA PHE A 431 1.37 -8.22 12.00
C PHE A 431 -0.04 -8.67 11.64
N THR A 432 -0.34 -8.65 10.35
CA THR A 432 -1.52 -9.32 9.80
C THR A 432 -1.35 -10.82 9.90
N ASN A 433 -0.17 -11.31 9.52
CA ASN A 433 0.18 -12.72 9.60
C ASN A 433 1.69 -12.89 9.81
N TYR A 434 2.08 -13.16 11.06
CA TYR A 434 3.48 -13.30 11.45
C TYR A 434 4.18 -14.52 10.84
N HIS A 435 3.43 -15.52 10.35
CA HIS A 435 3.99 -16.68 9.66
C HIS A 435 4.91 -16.27 8.50
N PHE A 436 4.44 -15.34 7.67
CA PHE A 436 5.20 -14.83 6.53
C PHE A 436 6.42 -14.06 6.97
N ASN A 437 6.32 -13.29 8.05
CA ASN A 437 7.48 -12.59 8.60
C ASN A 437 8.57 -13.57 9.06
N GLN A 438 8.19 -14.61 9.81
CA GLN A 438 9.14 -15.63 10.27
C GLN A 438 9.83 -16.36 9.13
N ARG A 439 9.09 -16.62 8.03
CA ARG A 439 9.65 -17.25 6.83
C ARG A 439 10.75 -16.38 6.22
N GLU A 440 10.49 -15.09 6.05
CA GLU A 440 11.47 -14.15 5.50
C GLU A 440 12.64 -13.87 6.47
N GLN A 441 12.39 -13.82 7.78
CA GLN A 441 13.46 -13.76 8.78
C GLN A 441 14.43 -14.93 8.63
N LYS A 442 13.91 -16.18 8.53
CA LYS A 442 14.75 -17.37 8.32
C LYS A 442 15.55 -17.30 7.03
N ARG A 443 14.94 -16.82 5.94
CA ARG A 443 15.62 -16.60 4.66
C ARG A 443 16.80 -15.64 4.83
N LEU A 444 16.57 -14.45 5.40
CA LEU A 444 17.63 -13.44 5.56
C LEU A 444 18.72 -13.86 6.55
N ILE A 445 18.34 -14.46 7.68
CA ILE A 445 19.30 -14.98 8.66
C ILE A 445 20.18 -16.07 8.05
N SER A 446 19.67 -16.87 7.11
CA SER A 446 20.49 -17.86 6.40
C SER A 446 21.66 -17.23 5.62
N HIS A 447 21.52 -15.99 5.12
CA HIS A 447 22.60 -15.27 4.45
C HIS A 447 23.73 -14.86 5.42
N LEU A 448 23.42 -14.70 6.72
CA LEU A 448 24.42 -14.46 7.76
C LEU A 448 25.34 -15.68 7.99
N ALA A 449 25.00 -16.87 7.47
CA ALA A 449 25.86 -18.05 7.57
C ALA A 449 27.23 -17.83 6.89
N SER A 450 27.31 -16.96 5.89
CA SER A 450 28.57 -16.52 5.27
C SER A 450 29.53 -15.83 6.25
N LEU A 451 29.00 -15.31 7.37
CA LEU A 451 29.72 -14.62 8.42
C LEU A 451 29.89 -15.48 9.68
N SER A 452 29.53 -16.75 9.63
CA SER A 452 29.56 -17.69 10.77
C SER A 452 30.95 -17.89 11.38
N GLY A 453 32.03 -17.57 10.66
CA GLY A 453 33.39 -17.57 11.19
C GLY A 453 33.60 -16.67 12.41
N TRP A 454 32.78 -15.61 12.54
CA TRP A 454 32.81 -14.72 13.70
C TRP A 454 32.02 -15.24 14.91
N ARG A 455 31.21 -16.30 14.73
CA ARG A 455 30.30 -16.78 15.76
C ARG A 455 31.07 -17.28 16.98
N GLY A 456 30.67 -16.82 18.16
CA GLY A 456 31.28 -17.19 19.43
C GLY A 456 32.64 -16.53 19.71
N ALA A 457 33.16 -15.68 18.82
CA ALA A 457 34.36 -14.91 19.10
C ALA A 457 34.12 -13.93 20.26
N THR A 458 35.01 -13.94 21.25
CA THR A 458 34.88 -13.17 22.50
C THR A 458 35.98 -12.11 22.65
N GLY A 459 35.89 -11.32 23.72
CA GLY A 459 36.95 -10.39 24.11
C GLY A 459 36.98 -9.11 23.28
N LEU A 460 38.14 -8.47 23.24
CA LEU A 460 38.37 -7.18 22.61
C LEU A 460 38.78 -7.38 21.16
N TRP A 461 38.13 -6.64 20.26
CA TRP A 461 38.45 -6.56 18.84
C TRP A 461 39.09 -5.22 18.56
N LYS A 462 40.28 -5.21 17.97
CA LYS A 462 40.97 -3.99 17.55
C LYS A 462 41.16 -4.03 16.04
N PHE A 463 40.66 -3.00 15.37
CA PHE A 463 40.86 -2.77 13.96
C PHE A 463 41.78 -1.56 13.79
N ALA A 464 42.75 -1.65 12.88
CA ALA A 464 43.53 -0.48 12.45
C ALA A 464 43.33 -0.24 10.96
N GLY A 465 43.41 1.03 10.57
CA GLY A 465 43.07 1.47 9.23
C GLY A 465 43.29 2.95 9.04
N ASP A 466 42.69 3.51 8.01
CA ASP A 466 42.76 4.93 7.70
C ASP A 466 41.46 5.42 7.07
N ASP A 467 41.20 6.73 7.14
CA ASP A 467 40.13 7.35 6.36
C ASP A 467 40.54 7.58 4.89
N ALA A 468 39.61 8.06 4.06
CA ALA A 468 39.87 8.39 2.65
C ALA A 468 40.94 9.48 2.43
N LYS A 469 41.34 10.25 3.45
CA LYS A 469 42.40 11.26 3.40
C LYS A 469 43.75 10.72 3.90
N GLY A 470 43.80 9.48 4.37
CA GLY A 470 44.99 8.86 4.95
C GLY A 470 45.21 9.18 6.44
N THR A 471 44.20 9.71 7.13
CA THR A 471 44.26 9.90 8.58
C THR A 471 44.13 8.55 9.26
N SER A 472 45.07 8.20 10.14
CA SER A 472 45.06 6.92 10.84
C SER A 472 43.84 6.75 11.74
N LEU A 473 43.34 5.52 11.79
CA LEU A 473 42.19 5.08 12.57
C LEU A 473 42.55 3.82 13.37
N SER A 474 42.16 3.78 14.65
CA SER A 474 42.11 2.56 15.47
C SER A 474 40.74 2.43 16.13
N LEU A 475 39.95 1.43 15.74
CA LEU A 475 38.63 1.12 16.30
C LEU A 475 38.74 -0.08 17.25
N ILE A 476 38.21 0.07 18.45
CA ILE A 476 38.22 -0.96 19.50
C ILE A 476 36.76 -1.29 19.86
N LEU A 477 36.38 -2.57 19.80
CA LEU A 477 35.09 -3.06 20.23
C LEU A 477 35.28 -4.10 21.34
N SER A 478 34.92 -3.77 22.57
CA SER A 478 35.01 -4.64 23.74
C SER A 478 33.62 -5.00 24.30
N PRO A 479 33.53 -5.90 25.29
CA PRO A 479 32.26 -6.13 25.99
C PRO A 479 31.74 -4.88 26.72
N ASP A 480 32.64 -4.03 27.21
CA ASP A 480 32.31 -2.87 28.06
C ASP A 480 32.04 -1.59 27.26
N GLY A 481 32.29 -1.60 25.95
CA GLY A 481 32.04 -0.46 25.07
C GLY A 481 32.85 -0.48 23.77
N ALA A 482 32.81 0.62 23.06
CA ALA A 482 33.59 0.87 21.86
C ALA A 482 34.41 2.15 22.03
N GLY A 483 35.63 2.13 21.51
CA GLY A 483 36.52 3.28 21.47
C GLY A 483 37.07 3.47 20.06
N MET A 484 37.37 4.71 19.70
CA MET A 484 37.99 5.01 18.42
C MET A 484 39.01 6.12 18.57
N GLN A 485 40.22 5.87 18.09
CA GLN A 485 41.24 6.90 17.90
C GLN A 485 41.27 7.25 16.42
N TRP A 486 40.91 8.49 16.06
CA TRP A 486 40.94 8.98 14.68
C TRP A 486 41.81 10.23 14.61
N GLY A 487 42.97 10.10 13.96
CA GLY A 487 44.07 11.03 14.14
C GLY A 487 44.48 11.10 15.62
N GLU A 488 44.54 12.32 16.16
CA GLU A 488 44.88 12.56 17.57
C GLU A 488 43.65 12.57 18.49
N THR A 489 42.43 12.46 17.94
CA THR A 489 41.19 12.60 18.70
C THR A 489 40.66 11.23 19.16
N PRO A 490 40.50 11.00 20.47
CA PRO A 490 39.82 9.82 21.01
C PRO A 490 38.31 10.03 21.12
N PHE A 491 37.55 8.97 20.88
CA PHE A 491 36.10 8.88 21.03
C PHE A 491 35.75 7.61 21.81
N LEU A 492 34.70 7.66 22.64
CA LEU A 492 34.32 6.55 23.52
C LEU A 492 32.80 6.42 23.64
N GLN A 493 32.30 5.20 23.46
CA GLN A 493 30.92 4.80 23.71
C GLN A 493 30.90 3.65 24.73
N PRO A 494 30.55 3.92 26.00
CA PRO A 494 30.28 2.86 26.97
C PRO A 494 29.07 2.00 26.56
N SER A 495 29.09 0.69 26.85
CA SER A 495 27.91 -0.18 26.64
C SER A 495 26.99 -0.24 27.88
N ALA A 496 27.49 0.17 29.04
CA ALA A 496 26.77 0.14 30.30
C ALA A 496 25.58 1.13 30.32
N GLY A 497 24.41 0.67 30.79
CA GLY A 497 23.23 1.51 31.00
C GLY A 497 22.43 1.87 29.75
N ALA A 498 22.76 1.29 28.58
CA ALA A 498 22.02 1.51 27.32
C ALA A 498 21.91 2.98 26.87
N ASN A 499 22.86 3.82 27.29
CA ASN A 499 22.92 5.22 26.87
C ASN A 499 23.76 5.37 25.59
N TRP A 500 23.10 5.19 24.44
CA TRP A 500 23.73 5.35 23.13
C TRP A 500 23.85 6.84 22.80
N ILE A 501 25.09 7.29 22.63
CA ILE A 501 25.42 8.68 22.34
C ILE A 501 25.95 8.80 20.91
N ASP A 502 25.83 10.00 20.35
CA ASP A 502 26.35 10.31 19.02
C ASP A 502 27.88 10.47 19.07
N GLU A 503 28.57 9.33 19.08
CA GLU A 503 30.03 9.26 19.09
C GLU A 503 30.56 8.48 17.88
N PRO A 504 31.49 9.08 17.09
CA PRO A 504 31.90 10.49 17.15
C PRO A 504 30.73 11.46 16.86
N PRO A 505 30.80 12.73 17.29
CA PRO A 505 29.73 13.69 17.04
C PRO A 505 29.43 13.84 15.55
N SER A 506 28.14 13.98 15.21
CA SER A 506 27.59 14.05 13.84
C SER A 506 27.66 12.74 13.05
N SER A 507 27.99 11.60 13.68
CA SER A 507 27.99 10.30 13.02
C SER A 507 26.64 9.57 13.10
N GLY A 508 25.73 10.02 13.97
CA GLY A 508 24.50 9.31 14.36
C GLY A 508 24.74 8.16 15.35
N GLY A 509 25.90 8.12 16.03
CA GLY A 509 26.27 7.05 16.97
C GLY A 509 27.02 5.87 16.33
N PHE A 510 28.03 6.15 15.50
CA PHE A 510 28.81 5.13 14.80
C PHE A 510 29.44 4.07 15.71
N LEU A 511 29.97 4.45 16.88
CA LEU A 511 30.56 3.47 17.80
C LEU A 511 29.51 2.49 18.37
N ALA A 512 28.33 2.99 18.73
CA ALA A 512 27.21 2.16 19.16
C ALA A 512 26.74 1.24 18.03
N ALA A 513 26.70 1.76 16.80
CA ALA A 513 26.36 1.01 15.60
C ALA A 513 27.32 -0.18 15.37
N MET A 514 28.63 0.05 15.50
CA MET A 514 29.64 -1.00 15.37
C MET A 514 29.59 -2.05 16.50
N LEU A 515 29.18 -1.69 17.71
CA LEU A 515 28.92 -2.66 18.78
C LEU A 515 27.74 -3.58 18.43
N HIS A 516 26.65 -3.03 17.90
CA HIS A 516 25.50 -3.82 17.46
C HIS A 516 25.86 -4.75 16.31
N TRP A 517 26.69 -4.28 15.38
CA TRP A 517 27.25 -5.13 14.32
C TRP A 517 28.09 -6.28 14.89
N LYS A 518 28.97 -6.00 15.87
CA LYS A 518 29.75 -7.06 16.55
C LYS A 518 28.82 -8.09 17.20
N TRP A 519 27.80 -7.67 17.95
CA TRP A 519 26.86 -8.60 18.59
C TRP A 519 26.14 -9.47 17.56
N LEU A 520 25.71 -8.91 16.44
CA LEU A 520 25.10 -9.70 15.36
C LEU A 520 26.07 -10.75 14.81
N LEU A 521 27.34 -10.41 14.63
CA LEU A 521 28.35 -11.36 14.15
C LEU A 521 28.68 -12.45 15.16
N THR A 522 28.87 -12.08 16.43
CA THR A 522 29.38 -13.00 17.47
C THR A 522 28.28 -13.81 18.15
N GLU A 523 27.15 -13.19 18.41
CA GLU A 523 26.02 -13.74 19.17
C GLU A 523 24.76 -13.93 18.33
N GLY A 524 24.71 -13.37 17.12
CA GLY A 524 23.60 -13.54 16.18
C GLY A 524 22.36 -12.72 16.45
N PRO A 525 21.30 -13.00 15.70
CA PRO A 525 19.96 -12.45 15.95
C PRO A 525 19.45 -12.76 17.36
N GLU A 526 19.93 -13.85 17.98
CA GLU A 526 19.55 -14.25 19.34
C GLU A 526 19.99 -13.25 20.42
N ALA A 527 20.95 -12.37 20.11
CA ALA A 527 21.39 -11.32 21.01
C ALA A 527 20.39 -10.15 21.14
N PHE A 528 19.37 -10.11 20.28
CA PHE A 528 18.44 -8.99 20.14
C PHE A 528 17.07 -9.38 20.72
N SER A 529 16.41 -8.40 21.35
CA SER A 529 15.11 -8.61 22.03
C SER A 529 13.93 -8.71 21.06
N ASP A 530 14.05 -8.09 19.88
CA ASP A 530 13.09 -8.27 18.80
C ASP A 530 13.84 -8.33 17.46
N VAL A 531 13.36 -9.20 16.58
CA VAL A 531 13.89 -9.40 15.23
C VAL A 531 12.70 -9.60 14.31
N TYR A 532 12.63 -8.79 13.26
CA TYR A 532 11.58 -8.93 12.25
C TYR A 532 12.04 -8.46 10.88
N TYR A 533 11.44 -9.05 9.85
CA TYR A 533 11.62 -8.59 8.48
C TYR A 533 10.72 -7.38 8.23
N LEU A 534 11.28 -6.25 7.83
CA LEU A 534 10.51 -5.01 7.60
C LEU A 534 9.73 -5.07 6.29
N GLY A 535 10.33 -5.71 5.28
CA GLY A 535 9.97 -5.59 3.87
C GLY A 535 11.17 -5.11 3.05
N THR A 536 10.90 -4.48 1.91
CA THR A 536 11.92 -3.93 1.02
C THR A 536 11.88 -2.40 1.02
N GLN A 537 13.03 -1.76 0.92
CA GLN A 537 13.13 -0.29 0.86
C GLN A 537 14.34 0.19 0.04
N PRO A 538 14.30 1.39 -0.55
CA PRO A 538 15.46 1.96 -1.21
C PRO A 538 16.54 2.30 -0.19
N LEU A 539 17.78 2.31 -0.66
CA LEU A 539 18.94 2.68 0.15
C LEU A 539 19.37 4.11 -0.20
N ASP A 540 19.66 4.93 0.81
CA ASP A 540 20.28 6.25 0.67
C ASP A 540 19.56 7.21 -0.30
N GLY A 541 18.23 7.14 -0.37
CA GLY A 541 17.42 8.00 -1.23
C GLY A 541 17.50 7.69 -2.72
N GLN A 542 18.09 6.56 -3.10
CA GLN A 542 18.11 6.12 -4.49
C GLN A 542 16.70 5.76 -4.95
N LEU A 543 16.06 6.69 -5.66
CA LEU A 543 14.74 6.52 -6.23
C LEU A 543 14.82 6.67 -7.75
N GLY A 544 14.49 5.59 -8.45
CA GLY A 544 14.26 5.60 -9.89
C GLY A 544 12.78 5.78 -10.19
N ASP A 545 12.33 5.34 -11.36
CA ASP A 545 10.92 5.01 -11.50
C ASP A 545 10.57 3.77 -10.65
N ALA A 546 9.28 3.49 -10.49
CA ALA A 546 8.85 2.36 -9.66
C ALA A 546 9.36 1.00 -10.18
N LEU A 547 9.75 0.85 -11.46
CA LEU A 547 10.27 -0.41 -12.00
C LEU A 547 11.79 -0.57 -11.83
N SER A 548 12.52 0.55 -11.76
CA SER A 548 13.98 0.60 -11.76
C SER A 548 14.58 0.94 -10.40
N THR A 549 13.77 1.35 -9.43
CA THR A 549 14.23 1.64 -8.06
C THR A 549 14.84 0.38 -7.44
N PRO A 550 16.13 0.38 -7.10
CA PRO A 550 16.76 -0.74 -6.42
C PRO A 550 16.21 -0.83 -4.99
N LEU A 551 15.66 -1.98 -4.64
CA LEU A 551 15.12 -2.24 -3.32
C LEU A 551 15.94 -3.29 -2.60
N TYR A 552 16.11 -3.10 -1.30
CA TYR A 552 16.89 -3.97 -0.43
C TYR A 552 15.97 -4.58 0.61
N ASP A 553 16.14 -5.88 0.85
CA ASP A 553 15.51 -6.57 1.96
C ASP A 553 16.03 -6.01 3.29
N ALA A 554 15.14 -5.66 4.21
CA ALA A 554 15.50 -5.04 5.48
C ALA A 554 15.14 -5.93 6.67
N LEU A 555 16.15 -6.36 7.44
CA LEU A 555 16.00 -7.08 8.70
C LEU A 555 16.23 -6.12 9.86
N VAL A 556 15.22 -5.94 10.71
CA VAL A 556 15.28 -5.06 11.87
C VAL A 556 15.59 -5.87 13.10
N LEU A 557 16.55 -5.40 13.90
CA LEU A 557 16.97 -5.98 15.16
C LEU A 557 17.01 -4.91 16.25
N SER A 558 16.38 -5.16 17.38
CA SER A 558 16.35 -4.21 18.50
C SER A 558 17.05 -4.78 19.72
N LYS A 559 17.86 -3.96 20.38
CA LYS A 559 18.52 -4.30 21.64
C LYS A 559 18.69 -3.04 22.45
N THR A 560 18.40 -3.10 23.75
CA THR A 560 18.71 -2.00 24.69
C THR A 560 18.18 -0.64 24.23
N GLY A 561 16.96 -0.58 23.70
CA GLY A 561 16.30 0.65 23.23
C GLY A 561 16.73 1.15 21.85
N ALA A 562 17.84 0.64 21.29
CA ALA A 562 18.30 0.98 19.95
C ALA A 562 17.81 -0.04 18.92
N THR A 563 17.82 0.39 17.66
CA THR A 563 17.42 -0.43 16.51
C THR A 563 18.52 -0.42 15.45
N MET A 564 18.84 -1.60 14.93
CA MET A 564 19.71 -1.81 13.78
C MET A 564 18.91 -2.43 12.63
N THR A 565 18.95 -1.84 11.45
CA THR A 565 18.31 -2.37 10.25
C THR A 565 19.39 -2.81 9.27
N VAL A 566 19.52 -4.11 9.01
CA VAL A 566 20.50 -4.68 8.08
C VAL A 566 19.86 -4.83 6.70
N PHE A 567 20.57 -4.37 5.67
CA PHE A 567 20.09 -4.36 4.28
C PHE A 567 20.77 -5.44 3.46
N PHE A 568 19.96 -6.26 2.80
CA PHE A 568 20.40 -7.32 1.91
C PHE A 568 20.03 -6.98 0.47
N ARG A 569 20.97 -7.19 -0.44
CA ARG A 569 20.71 -7.23 -1.88
C ARG A 569 19.90 -8.48 -2.22
N GLU A 570 19.34 -8.51 -3.43
CA GLU A 570 18.59 -9.69 -3.93
C GLU A 570 19.43 -10.98 -3.93
N ASP A 571 20.75 -10.88 -4.12
CA ASP A 571 21.69 -12.01 -4.05
C ASP A 571 22.05 -12.44 -2.61
N GLY A 572 21.48 -11.78 -1.59
CA GLY A 572 21.73 -12.04 -0.18
C GLY A 572 22.97 -11.37 0.38
N VAL A 573 23.74 -10.62 -0.42
CA VAL A 573 24.90 -9.87 0.06
C VAL A 573 24.44 -8.68 0.90
N ILE A 574 25.05 -8.50 2.08
CA ILE A 574 24.75 -7.36 2.95
C ILE A 574 25.35 -6.09 2.34
N ALA A 575 24.51 -5.10 2.11
CA ALA A 575 24.90 -3.79 1.59
C ALA A 575 25.38 -2.84 2.70
N GLY A 576 24.94 -3.08 3.93
CA GLY A 576 25.23 -2.26 5.09
C GLY A 576 24.10 -2.35 6.12
N PHE A 577 24.10 -1.41 7.07
CA PHE A 577 23.06 -1.30 8.07
C PHE A 577 22.82 0.14 8.48
N ASP A 578 21.63 0.40 8.99
CA ASP A 578 21.26 1.64 9.67
C ASP A 578 21.18 1.38 11.17
N PHE A 579 21.64 2.33 11.96
CA PHE A 579 21.57 2.28 13.42
C PHE A 579 20.87 3.53 13.94
N LYS A 580 19.92 3.34 14.84
CA LYS A 580 19.14 4.40 15.47
C LYS A 580 19.12 4.18 16.97
N ALA A 581 19.79 5.07 17.70
CA ALA A 581 19.91 5.02 19.15
C ALA A 581 18.56 5.18 19.86
N SER A 582 17.72 6.09 19.35
CA SER A 582 16.34 6.30 19.80
C SER A 582 15.52 6.95 18.68
N ARG A 583 14.20 7.05 18.86
CA ARG A 583 13.27 7.56 17.84
C ARG A 583 13.65 8.96 17.32
N ASP A 584 14.12 9.83 18.21
CA ASP A 584 14.32 11.26 17.92
C ASP A 584 15.79 11.60 17.57
N GLN A 585 16.69 10.62 17.68
CA GLN A 585 18.08 10.80 17.28
C GLN A 585 18.27 10.53 15.78
N PRO A 586 19.23 11.22 15.13
CA PRO A 586 19.64 10.92 13.77
C PRO A 586 20.08 9.47 13.59
N THR A 587 19.76 8.91 12.42
CA THR A 587 20.20 7.56 12.04
C THR A 587 21.65 7.59 11.57
N CYS A 588 22.50 6.71 12.11
CA CYS A 588 23.82 6.38 11.56
C CYS A 588 23.65 5.35 10.44
N ASN A 589 23.96 5.74 9.21
CA ASN A 589 23.98 4.84 8.06
C ASN A 589 25.41 4.34 7.84
N VAL A 590 25.61 3.02 7.84
CA VAL A 590 26.89 2.38 7.51
C VAL A 590 26.71 1.56 6.23
N ARG A 591 27.54 1.80 5.22
CA ARG A 591 27.51 1.11 3.92
C ARG A 591 28.82 0.41 3.64
N PHE A 592 28.73 -0.81 3.13
CA PHE A 592 29.87 -1.64 2.81
C PHE A 592 30.22 -1.48 1.33
N SER A 593 31.33 -0.80 1.04
CA SER A 593 31.77 -0.58 -0.35
C SER A 593 32.64 -1.71 -0.88
N SER A 594 33.30 -2.46 0.01
CA SER A 594 34.09 -3.64 -0.35
C SER A 594 34.12 -4.65 0.77
N TRP A 595 34.29 -5.91 0.39
CA TRP A 595 34.47 -7.04 1.30
C TRP A 595 35.87 -7.60 1.16
N GLY A 596 36.43 -8.08 2.26
CA GLY A 596 37.69 -8.81 2.25
C GLY A 596 37.76 -9.77 3.44
N THR A 597 38.97 -10.09 3.87
CA THR A 597 39.21 -11.00 4.99
C THR A 597 39.93 -10.26 6.10
N LEU A 598 39.39 -10.31 7.32
CA LEU A 598 40.02 -9.83 8.55
C LEU A 598 39.93 -10.95 9.59
N GLY A 599 41.02 -11.22 10.31
CA GLY A 599 41.05 -12.31 11.30
C GLY A 599 40.78 -13.71 10.71
N GLY A 600 40.99 -13.91 9.40
CA GLY A 600 40.69 -15.16 8.70
C GLY A 600 39.22 -15.34 8.29
N HIS A 601 38.37 -14.34 8.50
CA HIS A 601 36.94 -14.40 8.20
C HIS A 601 36.48 -13.24 7.30
N PRO A 602 35.39 -13.41 6.51
CA PRO A 602 34.83 -12.33 5.71
C PRO A 602 34.41 -11.13 6.56
N PHE A 603 34.81 -9.93 6.18
CA PHE A 603 34.44 -8.68 6.87
C PHE A 603 34.43 -7.50 5.90
N PRO A 604 33.56 -6.49 6.07
CA PRO A 604 33.57 -5.29 5.24
C PRO A 604 34.85 -4.48 5.46
N GLN A 605 35.64 -4.28 4.40
CA GLN A 605 36.92 -3.54 4.49
C GLN A 605 36.72 -2.03 4.40
N VAL A 606 35.76 -1.56 3.62
CA VAL A 606 35.47 -0.13 3.46
C VAL A 606 34.08 0.20 3.99
N LEU A 607 34.04 1.04 5.03
CA LEU A 607 32.84 1.52 5.69
C LEU A 607 32.60 2.99 5.30
N LYS A 608 31.52 3.25 4.56
CA LYS A 608 31.02 4.62 4.35
C LYS A 608 29.99 4.91 5.42
N VAL A 609 30.20 6.00 6.16
CA VAL A 609 29.36 6.41 7.27
C VAL A 609 28.72 7.75 6.93
N SER A 610 27.41 7.85 7.13
CA SER A 610 26.64 9.08 6.96
C SER A 610 25.56 9.19 8.03
N SER A 611 25.08 10.42 8.26
CA SER A 611 23.95 10.68 9.15
C SER A 611 23.15 11.86 8.63
N SER A 612 21.82 11.79 8.75
CA SER A 612 20.89 12.82 8.22
C SER A 612 21.17 13.22 6.76
N GLY A 613 21.52 12.24 5.92
CA GLY A 613 21.86 12.46 4.50
C GLY A 613 23.21 13.12 4.24
N ARG A 614 24.03 13.35 5.27
CA ARG A 614 25.37 13.97 5.16
C ARG A 614 26.45 12.93 5.36
N SER A 615 27.44 12.92 4.48
CA SER A 615 28.64 12.07 4.63
C SER A 615 29.41 12.47 5.88
N PHE A 616 29.65 11.50 6.76
CA PHE A 616 30.52 11.64 7.93
C PHE A 616 31.97 11.27 7.58
N GLY A 617 32.17 10.10 6.97
CA GLY A 617 33.50 9.63 6.61
C GLY A 617 33.48 8.31 5.85
N GLU A 618 34.62 7.99 5.23
CA GLU A 618 34.88 6.67 4.63
C GLU A 618 36.14 6.11 5.29
N PHE A 619 36.00 4.91 5.88
CA PHE A 619 37.04 4.27 6.67
C PHE A 619 37.42 2.93 6.05
N THR A 620 38.72 2.74 5.82
CA THR A 620 39.29 1.48 5.34
C THR A 620 39.94 0.72 6.49
N LEU A 621 39.40 -0.43 6.85
CA LEU A 621 39.94 -1.33 7.86
C LEU A 621 40.98 -2.27 7.22
N LYS A 622 42.20 -2.25 7.74
CA LYS A 622 43.37 -2.95 7.15
C LYS A 622 43.81 -4.15 7.97
N THR A 623 43.82 -4.03 9.29
CA THR A 623 44.26 -5.09 10.20
C THR A 623 43.25 -5.35 11.29
N PHE A 624 43.32 -6.55 11.86
CA PHE A 624 42.47 -7.00 12.96
C PHE A 624 43.30 -7.77 13.98
N GLU A 625 43.11 -7.44 15.25
CA GLU A 625 43.68 -8.13 16.40
C GLU A 625 42.56 -8.47 17.38
N GLN A 626 42.55 -9.71 17.88
CA GLN A 626 41.65 -10.15 18.95
C GLN A 626 42.46 -10.42 20.21
N LYS A 627 42.02 -9.87 21.34
CA LYS A 627 42.60 -10.17 22.67
C LYS A 627 41.56 -10.86 23.54
N SER A 628 41.93 -11.99 24.14
CA SER A 628 41.11 -12.66 25.15
C SER A 628 40.97 -11.76 26.37
N SER A 629 39.75 -11.64 26.90
CA SER A 629 39.49 -10.89 28.13
C SER A 629 40.01 -11.67 29.36
N THR A 630 41.32 -11.66 29.58
CA THR A 630 41.89 -11.94 30.90
C THR A 630 42.04 -10.60 31.63
N SER A 631 41.34 -10.49 32.76
CA SER A 631 41.20 -9.33 33.65
C SER A 631 42.42 -8.40 33.70
N SER A 632 42.22 -7.11 33.34
CA SER A 632 42.84 -5.88 33.90
C SER A 632 43.23 -4.80 32.88
N GLU A 633 43.17 -5.03 31.57
CA GLU A 633 43.60 -4.01 30.58
C GLU A 633 42.48 -3.14 29.98
N ALA A 634 41.20 -3.37 30.31
CA ALA A 634 40.07 -2.69 29.67
C ALA A 634 39.84 -1.22 30.10
N THR A 635 40.69 -0.67 30.99
CA THR A 635 40.49 0.67 31.59
C THR A 635 41.53 1.72 31.14
N ARG A 636 42.24 1.51 30.03
CA ARG A 636 43.17 2.49 29.47
C ARG A 636 42.89 2.85 28.03
#